data_AF-A0A4Y2ER61-F1
#
_entry.id   AF-A0A4Y2ER61-F1
#
_cell.length_a   1.000
_cell.length_b   1.000
_cell.length_c   1.000
_cell.angle_alpha   90.00
_cell.angle_beta   90.00
_cell.angle_gamma   90.00
#
_symmetry.space_group_name_H-M   'P 1'
#
loop_
_entity.id
_entity.type
_entity.pdbx_description
1 polymer ?
#
loop_
_entity_poly.entity_id
_entity_poly.type
_entity_poly.pdbx_seq_one_letter_code
_entity_poly.pdbx_strand_id
1 'polypeptide(L)'
;KGAFKTLKKKPKKFAKKFTFWNEDLRISRNKVNRLFKTYIKHKTEGSILEIIQSSGNAYRKERAIYKKLLVSTKRKAWESFCLNHNERFGFLFNLVFNRGSSENFIGVNPNNDPNNTIEDKINYLMDNFFPSPSSEDNLDYTPIIGHVEPMVLEDIEMVINA
;
A
#
# COMPACT_ATOMS: atom_id res chain seq x y z
N LYS A 1 46.72 32.74 3.19
CA LYS A 1 45.51 32.28 3.93
C LYS A 1 44.30 32.47 3.02
N GLY A 2 43.89 31.44 2.27
CA GLY A 2 42.72 31.50 1.38
C GLY A 2 41.46 31.05 2.09
N ALA A 3 40.44 31.89 2.13
CA ALA A 3 39.17 31.60 2.78
C ALA A 3 38.30 30.69 1.88
N PHE A 4 38.11 29.43 2.30
CA PHE A 4 37.13 28.54 1.68
C PHE A 4 35.73 29.11 1.93
N LYS A 5 35.11 29.66 0.89
CA LYS A 5 33.68 30.01 0.91
C LYS A 5 32.90 28.71 1.06
N THR A 6 32.30 28.49 2.23
CA THR A 6 31.38 27.38 2.45
C THR A 6 30.18 27.56 1.51
N LEU A 7 30.13 26.75 0.44
CA LEU A 7 28.97 26.66 -0.43
C LEU A 7 27.80 26.19 0.44
N LYS A 8 26.92 27.12 0.83
CA LYS A 8 25.68 26.78 1.53
C LYS A 8 24.90 25.82 0.63
N LYS A 9 24.76 24.55 1.06
CA LYS A 9 23.94 23.57 0.36
C LYS A 9 22.55 24.19 0.18
N LYS A 10 22.05 24.21 -1.07
CA LYS A 10 20.66 24.60 -1.32
C LYS A 10 19.77 23.75 -0.41
N PRO A 11 18.77 24.33 0.28
CA PRO A 11 17.85 23.54 1.07
C PRO A 11 17.27 22.46 0.17
N LYS A 12 17.35 21.19 0.60
CA LYS A 12 16.69 20.09 -0.11
C LYS A 12 15.23 20.49 -0.20
N LYS A 13 14.75 20.84 -1.39
CA LYS A 13 13.32 21.01 -1.64
C LYS A 13 12.73 19.64 -1.31
N PHE A 14 12.06 19.53 -0.17
CA PHE A 14 11.33 18.31 0.16
C PHE A 14 10.46 18.00 -1.04
N ALA A 15 10.63 16.80 -1.61
CA ALA A 15 9.83 16.37 -2.74
C ALA A 15 8.37 16.56 -2.35
N LYS A 16 7.59 17.19 -3.24
CA LYS A 16 6.18 17.48 -3.02
C LYS A 16 5.50 16.18 -2.55
N LYS A 17 4.85 16.20 -1.38
CA LYS A 17 4.20 15.03 -0.80
C LYS A 17 3.30 14.39 -1.87
N PHE A 18 3.46 13.08 -2.06
CA PHE A 18 2.66 12.32 -3.02
C PHE A 18 1.17 12.58 -2.80
N THR A 19 0.45 12.92 -3.87
CA THR A 19 -0.99 13.09 -3.87
C THR A 19 -1.56 12.71 -5.23
N PHE A 20 -2.66 11.97 -5.23
CA PHE A 20 -3.41 11.66 -6.45
C PHE A 20 -4.57 12.66 -6.68
N TRP A 21 -4.85 13.55 -5.72
CA TRP A 21 -5.93 14.51 -5.84
C TRP A 21 -5.58 15.60 -6.85
N ASN A 22 -6.42 15.74 -7.86
CA ASN A 22 -6.35 16.79 -8.87
C ASN A 22 -7.71 17.52 -9.00
N GLU A 23 -7.73 18.55 -9.85
CA GLU A 23 -8.92 19.38 -10.03
C GLU A 23 -10.07 18.61 -10.69
N ASP A 24 -9.79 17.76 -11.69
CA ASP A 24 -10.80 16.93 -12.36
C ASP A 24 -11.56 16.02 -11.38
N LEU A 25 -10.84 15.40 -10.43
CA LEU A 25 -11.44 14.59 -9.39
C LEU A 25 -12.32 15.41 -8.46
N ARG A 26 -11.92 16.65 -8.14
CA ARG A 26 -12.71 17.55 -7.30
C ARG A 26 -13.99 17.95 -8.01
N ILE A 27 -13.91 18.35 -9.27
CA ILE A 27 -15.07 18.73 -10.10
C ILE A 27 -16.03 17.54 -10.21
N SER A 28 -15.52 16.36 -10.58
CA SER A 28 -16.34 15.15 -10.73
C SER A 28 -17.00 14.73 -9.41
N ARG A 29 -16.27 14.74 -8.29
CA ARG A 29 -16.81 14.47 -6.95
C ARG A 29 -17.91 15.46 -6.57
N ASN A 30 -17.68 16.76 -6.80
CA ASN A 30 -18.66 17.79 -6.46
C ASN A 30 -19.94 17.64 -7.30
N LYS A 31 -19.81 17.27 -8.58
CA LYS A 31 -20.95 16.94 -9.45
C LYS A 31 -21.76 15.75 -8.93
N VAL A 32 -21.08 14.65 -8.56
CA VAL A 32 -21.75 13.47 -7.96
C VAL A 32 -22.47 13.84 -6.67
N ASN A 33 -21.83 14.61 -5.79
CA ASN A 33 -22.43 15.04 -4.53
C ASN A 33 -23.67 15.91 -4.74
N ARG A 34 -23.64 16.81 -5.72
CA ARG A 34 -24.81 17.62 -6.10
C ARG A 34 -25.97 16.73 -6.55
N LEU A 35 -25.72 15.80 -7.48
CA LEU A 35 -26.75 14.89 -7.98
C LEU A 35 -27.30 13.97 -6.90
N PHE A 36 -26.45 13.49 -6.00
CA PHE A 36 -26.87 12.69 -4.86
C PHE A 36 -27.83 13.46 -3.96
N LYS A 37 -27.50 14.71 -3.61
CA LYS A 37 -28.39 15.58 -2.81
C LYS A 37 -29.73 15.81 -3.50
N THR A 38 -29.74 16.06 -4.81
CA THR A 38 -30.97 16.21 -5.60
C THR A 38 -31.82 14.94 -5.60
N TYR A 39 -31.22 13.77 -5.85
CA TYR A 39 -31.93 12.49 -5.81
C TYR A 39 -32.54 12.20 -4.43
N ILE A 40 -31.76 12.39 -3.36
CA ILE A 40 -32.25 12.19 -1.99
C ILE A 40 -33.40 13.15 -1.69
N LYS A 41 -33.28 14.43 -2.08
CA LYS A 41 -34.35 15.43 -1.92
C LYS A 41 -35.66 14.96 -2.58
N HIS A 42 -35.62 14.57 -3.85
CA HIS A 42 -36.81 14.06 -4.56
C HIS A 42 -37.42 12.82 -3.90
N LYS A 43 -36.55 11.93 -3.39
CA LYS A 43 -36.99 10.72 -2.68
C LYS A 43 -37.66 11.05 -1.35
N THR A 44 -37.14 12.00 -0.59
CA THR A 44 -37.69 12.39 0.72
C THR A 44 -38.95 13.24 0.60
N GLU A 45 -39.05 14.09 -0.42
CA GLU A 45 -40.22 14.94 -0.67
C GLU A 45 -41.39 14.19 -1.32
N GLY A 46 -41.23 12.90 -1.63
CA GLY A 46 -42.27 12.11 -2.29
C GLY A 46 -42.60 12.64 -3.69
N SER A 47 -41.59 13.15 -4.42
CA SER A 47 -41.77 13.59 -5.81
C SER A 47 -42.31 12.46 -6.70
N ILE A 48 -42.88 12.82 -7.85
CA ILE A 48 -43.40 11.86 -8.83
C ILE A 48 -42.31 10.85 -9.22
N LEU A 49 -42.70 9.58 -9.37
CA LEU A 49 -41.79 8.45 -9.58
C LEU A 49 -40.79 8.68 -10.72
N GLU A 50 -41.23 9.27 -11.83
CA GLU A 50 -40.38 9.58 -12.99
C GLU A 50 -39.22 10.52 -12.63
N ILE A 51 -39.47 11.53 -11.80
CA ILE A 51 -38.44 12.49 -11.34
C ILE A 51 -37.43 11.78 -10.43
N ILE A 52 -37.91 10.91 -9.54
CA ILE A 52 -37.04 10.11 -8.66
C ILE A 52 -36.16 9.17 -9.49
N GLN A 53 -36.74 8.49 -10.48
CA GLN A 53 -36.00 7.58 -11.37
C GLN A 53 -34.98 8.32 -12.22
N SER A 54 -35.37 9.44 -12.85
CA SER A 54 -34.49 10.27 -13.68
C SER A 54 -33.30 10.81 -12.90
N SER A 55 -33.55 11.43 -11.74
CA SER A 55 -32.48 11.95 -10.86
C SER A 55 -31.58 10.83 -10.31
N GLY A 56 -32.15 9.68 -9.95
CA GLY A 56 -31.41 8.50 -9.51
C GLY A 56 -30.51 7.91 -10.61
N ASN A 57 -30.99 7.87 -11.85
CA ASN A 57 -30.22 7.42 -13.01
C ASN A 57 -29.06 8.36 -13.31
N ALA A 58 -29.31 9.68 -13.30
CA ALA A 58 -28.27 10.69 -13.48
C ALA A 58 -27.15 10.57 -12.42
N TYR A 59 -27.53 10.43 -11.14
CA TYR A 59 -26.58 10.19 -10.05
C TYR A 59 -25.76 8.91 -10.27
N ARG A 60 -26.41 7.77 -10.56
CA ARG A 60 -25.72 6.48 -10.73
C ARG A 60 -24.74 6.52 -11.91
N LYS A 61 -25.11 7.15 -13.02
CA LYS A 61 -24.26 7.34 -14.21
C LYS A 61 -23.01 8.13 -13.86
N GLU A 62 -23.16 9.32 -13.26
CA GLU A 62 -22.02 10.18 -12.90
C GLU A 62 -21.15 9.55 -11.82
N ARG A 63 -21.74 8.80 -10.89
CA ARG A 63 -20.98 8.05 -9.88
C ARG A 63 -20.12 6.95 -10.51
N ALA A 64 -20.60 6.27 -11.54
CA ALA A 64 -19.81 5.27 -12.25
C ALA A 64 -18.62 5.94 -13.00
N ILE A 65 -18.86 7.09 -13.62
CA ILE A 65 -17.81 7.90 -14.28
C ILE A 65 -16.76 8.35 -13.27
N TYR A 66 -17.20 8.93 -12.14
CA TYR A 66 -16.31 9.36 -11.06
C TYR A 66 -15.46 8.20 -10.51
N LYS A 67 -16.06 7.02 -10.31
CA LYS A 67 -15.32 5.84 -9.84
C LYS A 67 -14.23 5.41 -10.83
N LYS A 68 -14.53 5.36 -12.13
CA LYS A 68 -13.53 5.07 -13.17
C LYS A 68 -12.41 6.10 -13.16
N LEU A 69 -12.76 7.39 -13.09
CA LEU A 69 -11.78 8.48 -13.00
C LEU A 69 -10.89 8.33 -11.76
N LEU A 70 -11.47 8.10 -10.58
CA LEU A 70 -10.75 7.92 -9.32
C LEU A 70 -9.71 6.79 -9.39
N VAL A 71 -10.11 5.62 -9.90
CA VAL A 71 -9.20 4.48 -10.04
C VAL A 71 -8.08 4.79 -11.05
N SER A 72 -8.43 5.36 -12.20
CA SER A 72 -7.48 5.75 -13.24
C SER A 72 -6.46 6.78 -12.74
N THR A 73 -6.92 7.84 -12.07
CA THR A 73 -6.05 8.89 -11.52
C THR A 73 -5.15 8.35 -10.41
N LYS A 74 -5.66 7.48 -9.53
CA LYS A 74 -4.84 6.82 -8.51
C LYS A 74 -3.73 5.97 -9.13
N ARG A 75 -4.07 5.17 -10.14
CA ARG A 75 -3.10 4.32 -10.85
C ARG A 75 -2.01 5.16 -11.52
N LYS A 76 -2.40 6.18 -12.30
CA LYS A 76 -1.44 7.07 -12.99
C LYS A 76 -0.55 7.83 -12.02
N ALA A 77 -1.13 8.34 -10.92
CA ALA A 77 -0.35 9.00 -9.88
C ALA A 77 0.68 8.03 -9.28
N TRP A 78 0.27 6.80 -9.00
CA TRP A 78 1.14 5.76 -8.49
C TRP A 78 2.27 5.39 -9.47
N GLU A 79 1.95 5.15 -10.73
CA GLU A 79 2.94 4.90 -11.79
C GLU A 79 3.96 6.04 -11.88
N SER A 80 3.49 7.29 -11.87
CA SER A 80 4.36 8.48 -11.89
C SER A 80 5.21 8.57 -10.62
N PHE A 81 4.69 8.20 -9.46
CA PHE A 81 5.46 8.17 -8.23
C PHE A 81 6.58 7.12 -8.29
N CYS A 82 6.26 5.90 -8.72
CA CYS A 82 7.22 4.81 -8.84
C CYS A 82 8.32 5.08 -9.88
N LEU A 83 7.99 5.70 -11.01
CA LEU A 83 8.97 6.04 -12.06
C LEU A 83 9.90 7.19 -11.66
N ASN A 84 9.41 8.15 -10.88
CA ASN A 84 10.19 9.35 -10.51
C ASN A 84 10.97 9.20 -9.20
N HIS A 85 10.70 8.18 -8.39
CA HIS A 85 11.42 7.94 -7.14
C HIS A 85 12.42 6.78 -7.26
N ASN A 86 13.70 7.12 -7.35
CA ASN A 86 14.81 6.16 -7.34
C ASN A 86 15.04 5.48 -5.99
N GLU A 87 14.52 6.02 -4.87
CA GLU A 87 14.60 5.36 -3.57
C GLU A 87 13.44 4.39 -3.40
N ARG A 88 13.62 3.16 -3.89
CA ARG A 88 12.60 2.09 -3.90
C ARG A 88 12.07 1.70 -2.50
N PHE A 89 12.71 2.16 -1.43
CA PHE A 89 12.33 1.94 -0.02
C PHE A 89 12.71 3.14 0.88
N GLY A 90 12.77 4.34 0.31
CA GLY A 90 13.30 5.53 0.99
C GLY A 90 12.40 6.09 2.09
N PHE A 91 12.91 7.12 2.78
CA PHE A 91 12.18 7.85 3.82
C PHE A 91 10.78 8.32 3.36
N LEU A 92 10.66 8.75 2.10
CA LEU A 92 9.38 9.18 1.53
C LEU A 92 8.36 8.04 1.37
N PHE A 93 8.81 6.81 1.08
CA PHE A 93 7.95 5.63 1.06
C PHE A 93 7.42 5.37 2.49
N ASN A 94 8.31 5.33 3.48
CA ASN A 94 7.91 5.14 4.88
C ASN A 94 6.98 6.26 5.41
N LEU A 95 7.15 7.50 4.93
CA LEU A 95 6.30 8.64 5.28
C LEU A 95 4.92 8.59 4.60
N VAL A 96 4.84 8.16 3.33
CA VAL A 96 3.55 8.05 2.61
C VAL A 96 2.70 6.92 3.17
N PHE A 97 3.32 5.83 3.61
CA PHE A 97 2.65 4.65 4.16
C PHE A 97 2.49 4.68 5.69
N ASN A 98 2.85 5.79 6.37
CA ASN A 98 2.88 5.87 7.85
C ASN A 98 3.64 4.71 8.51
N ARG A 99 4.61 4.13 7.80
CA ARG A 99 5.40 2.99 8.28
C ARG A 99 6.56 3.42 9.19
N GLY A 100 6.84 4.72 9.25
CA GLY A 100 7.87 5.30 10.13
C GLY A 100 7.34 5.86 11.47
N SER A 101 6.04 5.74 11.77
CA SER A 101 5.43 6.33 12.97
C SER A 101 4.84 5.31 13.95
N SER A 102 4.89 4.02 13.66
CA SER A 102 4.78 3.05 14.75
C SER A 102 6.12 3.08 15.48
N GLU A 103 6.14 3.54 16.72
CA GLU A 103 7.15 3.06 17.67
C GLU A 103 7.21 1.54 17.45
N ASN A 104 8.41 0.98 17.24
CA ASN A 104 8.61 -0.46 17.07
C ASN A 104 8.32 -1.15 18.41
N PHE A 105 7.06 -1.10 18.82
CA PHE A 105 6.58 -1.58 20.10
C PHE A 105 6.34 -3.07 19.97
N ILE A 106 7.31 -3.84 20.43
CA ILE A 106 7.13 -5.26 20.63
C ILE A 106 6.30 -5.41 21.91
N GLY A 107 5.05 -5.89 21.75
CA GLY A 107 4.05 -5.99 22.82
C GLY A 107 4.25 -7.14 23.80
N VAL A 108 5.29 -7.95 23.64
CA VAL A 108 5.69 -8.94 24.64
C VAL A 108 6.40 -8.23 25.80
N ASN A 109 6.02 -8.60 27.02
CA ASN A 109 6.63 -8.13 28.25
C ASN A 109 7.05 -9.33 29.12
N PRO A 110 8.24 -9.91 28.87
CA PRO A 110 8.78 -11.00 29.68
C PRO A 110 8.75 -10.63 31.17
N ASN A 111 8.21 -11.49 32.03
CA ASN A 111 8.19 -11.30 33.49
C ASN A 111 7.52 -10.00 33.99
N ASN A 112 6.67 -9.36 33.17
CA ASN A 112 6.05 -8.07 33.47
C ASN A 112 7.04 -6.92 33.76
N ASP A 113 8.31 -7.03 33.35
CA ASP A 113 9.31 -5.98 33.59
C ASP A 113 9.21 -4.83 32.56
N PRO A 114 8.80 -3.61 32.97
CA PRO A 114 8.68 -2.48 32.07
C PRO A 114 10.02 -2.03 31.44
N ASN A 115 11.16 -2.49 31.96
CA ASN A 115 12.50 -2.11 31.49
C ASN A 115 13.14 -3.11 30.54
N ASN A 116 12.42 -4.15 30.10
CA ASN A 116 12.94 -5.11 29.14
C ASN A 116 13.44 -4.41 27.87
N THR A 117 14.67 -4.74 27.48
CA THR A 117 15.23 -4.22 26.24
C THR A 117 14.53 -4.86 25.03
N ILE A 118 14.70 -4.27 23.86
CA ILE A 118 14.17 -4.85 22.62
C ILE A 118 14.77 -6.25 22.38
N GLU A 119 16.04 -6.45 22.75
CA GLU A 119 16.73 -7.73 22.64
C GLU A 119 16.09 -8.80 23.52
N ASP A 120 15.78 -8.49 24.79
CA ASP A 120 15.10 -9.41 25.71
C ASP A 120 13.73 -9.84 25.18
N LYS A 121 12.99 -8.90 24.59
CA LYS A 121 11.68 -9.16 23.98
C LYS A 121 11.79 -10.04 22.74
N ILE A 122 12.82 -9.84 21.92
CA ILE A 122 13.08 -10.67 20.73
C ILE A 122 13.47 -12.08 21.17
N ASN A 123 14.42 -12.22 22.11
CA ASN A 123 14.88 -13.52 22.60
C ASN A 123 13.72 -14.32 23.20
N TYR A 124 12.89 -13.70 24.03
CA TYR A 124 11.68 -14.33 24.56
C TYR A 124 10.73 -14.81 23.45
N LEU A 125 10.52 -14.02 22.41
CA LEU A 125 9.65 -14.42 21.29
C LEU A 125 10.26 -15.58 20.49
N MET A 126 11.57 -15.54 20.24
CA MET A 126 12.29 -16.63 19.56
C MET A 126 12.19 -17.93 20.37
N ASP A 127 12.43 -17.90 21.67
CA ASP A 127 12.39 -19.10 22.52
C ASP A 127 10.98 -19.72 22.62
N ASN A 128 9.93 -18.89 22.63
CA ASN A 128 8.55 -19.38 22.77
C ASN A 128 7.96 -19.92 21.46
N PHE A 129 8.28 -19.30 20.31
CA PHE A 129 7.69 -19.67 19.02
C PHE A 129 8.62 -20.55 18.16
N PHE A 130 9.92 -20.47 18.40
CA PHE A 130 10.96 -21.21 17.69
C PHE A 130 11.94 -21.84 18.70
N PRO A 131 11.44 -22.72 19.59
CA PRO A 131 12.31 -23.40 20.54
C PRO A 131 13.45 -24.07 19.78
N SER A 132 14.67 -23.91 20.28
CA SER A 132 15.81 -24.61 19.68
C SER A 132 15.50 -26.11 19.65
N PRO A 133 15.75 -26.78 18.50
CA PRO A 133 15.48 -28.20 18.40
C PRO A 133 16.21 -28.92 19.54
N SER A 134 15.48 -29.76 20.26
CA SER A 134 16.09 -30.65 21.24
C SER A 134 17.08 -31.56 20.50
N SER A 135 18.14 -32.04 21.15
CA SER A 135 19.08 -33.00 20.54
C SER A 135 18.40 -34.29 20.07
N GLU A 136 17.15 -34.54 20.49
CA GLU A 136 16.31 -35.67 20.07
C GLU A 136 15.48 -35.37 18.81
N ASP A 137 15.32 -34.10 18.41
CA ASP A 137 14.53 -33.65 17.24
C ASP A 137 15.38 -33.29 16.02
N ASN A 138 16.66 -33.71 15.96
CA ASN A 138 17.47 -33.63 14.75
C ASN A 138 16.90 -34.61 13.70
N LEU A 139 15.82 -34.20 13.05
CA LEU A 139 15.36 -34.78 11.80
C LEU A 139 16.38 -34.40 10.73
N ASP A 140 17.43 -35.20 10.58
CA ASP A 140 18.32 -35.17 9.42
C ASP A 140 17.50 -35.50 8.16
N TYR A 141 16.78 -34.50 7.64
CA TYR A 141 16.08 -34.61 6.38
C TYR A 141 17.13 -34.59 5.27
N THR A 142 17.59 -35.77 4.91
CA THR A 142 18.32 -36.02 3.67
C THR A 142 17.27 -36.33 2.60
N PRO A 143 16.94 -35.38 1.70
CA PRO A 143 15.95 -35.65 0.66
C PRO A 143 16.48 -36.80 -0.21
N ILE A 144 15.73 -37.91 -0.24
CA ILE A 144 15.95 -38.96 -1.22
C ILE A 144 15.51 -38.36 -2.56
N ILE A 145 16.50 -37.94 -3.36
CA ILE A 145 16.26 -37.49 -4.73
C ILE A 145 15.78 -38.74 -5.49
N GLY A 146 14.46 -38.83 -5.68
CA GLY A 146 13.86 -39.85 -6.54
C GLY A 146 14.37 -39.71 -7.98
N HIS A 147 14.14 -40.74 -8.80
CA HIS A 147 14.53 -40.73 -10.20
C HIS A 147 13.97 -39.47 -10.90
N VAL A 148 14.86 -38.54 -11.25
CA VAL A 148 14.51 -37.34 -12.01
C VAL A 148 14.43 -37.78 -13.46
N GLU A 149 13.23 -37.78 -14.04
CA GLU A 149 13.11 -37.95 -15.48
C GLU A 149 13.89 -36.83 -16.20
N PRO A 150 14.73 -37.17 -17.19
CA PRO A 150 15.50 -36.17 -17.91
C PRO A 150 14.55 -35.20 -18.62
N MET A 151 14.78 -33.91 -18.40
CA MET A 151 14.03 -32.82 -19.02
C MET A 151 14.01 -32.99 -20.55
N VAL A 152 12.83 -33.12 -21.14
CA VAL A 152 12.65 -33.24 -22.60
C VAL A 152 12.43 -31.85 -23.22
N LEU A 153 12.73 -31.71 -24.51
CA LEU A 153 12.66 -30.41 -25.20
C LEU A 153 11.24 -29.82 -25.17
N GLU A 154 10.21 -30.67 -25.16
CA GLU A 154 8.81 -30.26 -25.11
C GLU A 154 8.48 -29.48 -23.82
N ASP A 155 9.15 -29.80 -22.69
CA ASP A 155 8.94 -29.10 -21.40
C ASP A 155 9.50 -27.67 -21.42
N ILE A 156 10.51 -27.42 -22.25
CA ILE A 156 11.18 -26.12 -22.39
C ILE A 156 10.35 -25.17 -23.27
N GLU A 157 9.70 -25.70 -24.30
CA GLU A 157 8.88 -24.90 -25.23
C GLU A 157 7.60 -24.34 -24.60
N MET A 158 7.07 -25.00 -23.55
CA MET A 158 5.91 -24.51 -22.81
C MET A 158 6.17 -23.20 -22.03
N VAL A 159 7.43 -22.90 -21.70
CA VAL A 159 7.80 -21.70 -20.92
C VAL A 159 8.05 -20.47 -21.81
N ILE A 160 8.35 -20.68 -23.09
CA ILE A 160 8.76 -19.61 -24.01
C ILE A 160 7.57 -18.93 -24.70
N ASN A 161 6.39 -19.57 -24.72
CA ASN A 161 5.20 -19.08 -25.42
C ASN A 161 4.06 -18.56 -24.50
N ALA A 162 4.35 -18.22 -23.24
CA ALA A 162 3.38 -17.61 -22.30
C ALA A 162 3.60 -16.10 -22.09
#